data_AF-A0A5D3CP12-F1
#
_entry.id   AF-A0A5D3CP12-F1
#
_cell.length_a   1.000
_cell.length_b   1.000
_cell.length_c   1.000
_cell.angle_alpha   90.00
_cell.angle_beta   90.00
_cell.angle_gamma   90.00
#
_symmetry.space_group_name_H-M   'P 1'
#
loop_
_entity.id
_entity.type
_entity.pdbx_description
1 polymer ?
#
loop_
_entity_poly.entity_id
_entity_poly.type
_entity_poly.pdbx_seq_one_letter_code
_entity_poly.pdbx_strand_id
1 'polypeptide(L)'
;MKVLKNYVRNRHRPEGCIVESYIVEEAIEFCSDFLSGVDPIGLGIDRLDASLDNSSFGRPLSAGVSFKPEQDLLYQAYWYVLANTIDVQPYINKHVEVLQLKYPNKVLHQKWIQEEHNRTFISWLREEVASEIEMENVEILDNLRWIARGPHPFVIKMALRLAELDTDMLLTGVVVEADIEEDEVSN
;
A
#
# COMPACT_ATOMS: atom_id res chain seq x y z
N MET A 1 7.47 -41.78 -43.83
CA MET A 1 8.46 -40.84 -43.23
C MET A 1 8.20 -39.40 -43.73
N LYS A 2 7.09 -38.77 -43.31
CA LYS A 2 6.71 -37.39 -43.71
C LYS A 2 6.94 -36.35 -42.59
N VAL A 3 7.02 -36.79 -41.34
CA VAL A 3 7.05 -35.93 -40.15
C VAL A 3 8.40 -35.19 -40.02
N LEU A 4 9.53 -35.87 -40.27
CA LEU A 4 10.87 -35.28 -40.14
C LEU A 4 11.15 -34.08 -41.06
N LYS A 5 10.42 -33.99 -42.19
CA LYS A 5 10.57 -32.86 -43.11
C LYS A 5 10.10 -31.54 -42.50
N ASN A 6 9.20 -31.59 -41.53
CA ASN A 6 8.67 -30.41 -40.85
C ASN A 6 9.65 -29.84 -39.81
N TYR A 7 10.60 -30.65 -39.33
CA TYR A 7 11.60 -30.23 -38.35
C TYR A 7 12.84 -29.56 -38.96
N VAL A 8 13.06 -29.71 -40.27
CA VAL A 8 14.22 -29.14 -40.95
C VAL A 8 13.99 -27.66 -41.25
N ARG A 9 14.29 -26.79 -40.28
CA ARG A 9 14.24 -25.33 -40.43
C ARG A 9 15.44 -24.77 -41.22
N ASN A 10 16.60 -25.42 -41.15
CA ASN A 10 17.80 -25.10 -41.93
C ASN A 10 18.28 -26.31 -42.74
N ARG A 11 18.21 -26.21 -44.07
CA ARG A 11 18.60 -27.30 -44.99
C ARG A 11 20.12 -27.55 -45.06
N HIS A 12 20.96 -26.63 -44.59
CA HIS A 12 22.41 -26.81 -44.57
C HIS A 12 22.88 -27.72 -43.43
N ARG A 13 22.03 -27.97 -42.42
CA ARG A 13 22.28 -28.88 -41.28
C ARG A 13 20.98 -29.59 -40.87
N PRO A 14 20.43 -30.46 -41.73
CA PRO A 14 19.09 -31.02 -41.52
C PRO A 14 19.01 -31.91 -40.28
N GLU A 15 20.06 -32.67 -39.99
CA GLU A 15 20.12 -33.56 -38.81
C GLU A 15 20.07 -32.76 -37.51
N GLY A 16 20.85 -31.66 -37.40
CA GLY A 16 20.84 -30.78 -36.23
C GLY A 16 19.47 -30.15 -35.97
N CYS A 17 18.79 -29.68 -37.02
CA CYS A 17 17.44 -29.11 -36.89
C CYS A 17 16.40 -30.14 -36.43
N ILE A 18 16.53 -31.39 -36.87
CA ILE A 18 15.65 -32.48 -36.43
C ILE A 18 15.85 -32.74 -34.93
N VAL A 19 17.10 -32.83 -34.49
CA VAL A 19 17.44 -33.08 -33.08
C VAL A 19 16.96 -31.93 -32.19
N GLU A 20 17.22 -30.67 -32.56
CA GLU A 20 16.76 -29.49 -31.80
C GLU A 20 15.23 -29.44 -31.69
N SER A 21 14.53 -29.72 -32.78
CA SER A 21 13.06 -29.71 -32.76
C SER A 21 12.50 -30.81 -31.87
N TYR A 22 13.11 -32.00 -31.89
CA TYR A 22 12.71 -33.11 -31.04
C TYR A 22 12.91 -32.79 -29.56
N ILE A 23 14.05 -32.18 -29.19
CA ILE A 23 14.32 -31.77 -27.80
C ILE A 23 13.28 -30.76 -27.32
N VAL A 24 12.87 -29.82 -28.17
CA VAL A 24 11.84 -28.83 -27.83
C VAL A 24 10.47 -29.49 -27.63
N GLU A 25 10.10 -30.44 -28.50
CA GLU A 25 8.84 -31.17 -28.35
C GLU A 25 8.81 -31.99 -27.06
N GLU A 26 9.87 -32.75 -26.78
CA GLU A 26 9.99 -33.54 -25.55
C GLU A 26 9.95 -32.65 -24.29
N ALA A 27 10.60 -31.48 -24.32
CA ALA A 27 10.57 -30.53 -23.21
C ALA A 27 9.17 -29.92 -23.00
N ILE A 28 8.42 -29.66 -24.06
CA ILE A 28 7.04 -29.14 -23.97
C ILE A 28 6.11 -30.23 -23.43
N GLU A 29 6.23 -31.46 -23.93
CA GLU A 29 5.43 -32.61 -23.47
C GLU A 29 5.70 -32.89 -21.98
N PHE A 30 6.97 -32.94 -21.59
CA PHE A 30 7.38 -33.07 -20.20
C PHE A 30 6.83 -31.94 -19.31
N CYS A 31 6.96 -30.68 -19.73
CA CYS A 31 6.45 -29.54 -18.98
C CYS A 31 4.92 -29.55 -18.88
N SER A 32 4.22 -29.98 -19.94
CA SER A 32 2.76 -30.09 -19.94
C SER A 32 2.30 -31.14 -18.92
N ASP A 33 2.92 -32.31 -18.92
CA ASP A 33 2.61 -33.39 -17.99
C ASP A 33 2.99 -33.01 -16.55
N PHE A 34 4.18 -32.42 -16.35
CA PHE A 34 4.63 -31.95 -15.05
C PHE A 34 3.70 -30.87 -14.47
N LEU A 35 3.29 -29.89 -15.28
CA LEU A 35 2.41 -28.81 -14.83
C LEU A 35 0.94 -29.24 -14.71
N SER A 36 0.53 -30.36 -15.31
CA SER A 36 -0.84 -30.88 -15.19
C SER A 36 -1.21 -31.36 -13.78
N GLY A 37 -0.21 -31.75 -12.98
CA GLY A 37 -0.38 -32.26 -11.62
C GLY A 37 0.12 -31.33 -10.52
N VAL A 38 0.58 -30.12 -10.86
CA VAL A 38 1.07 -29.12 -9.91
C VAL A 38 0.01 -28.05 -9.74
N ASP A 39 -0.45 -27.84 -8.51
CA ASP A 39 -1.30 -26.69 -8.19
C ASP A 39 -0.51 -25.40 -8.50
N PRO A 40 -1.08 -24.47 -9.29
CA PRO A 40 -0.38 -23.25 -9.62
C PRO A 40 -0.25 -22.38 -8.38
N ILE A 41 0.95 -22.38 -7.80
CA ILE A 41 1.30 -21.58 -6.64
C ILE A 41 1.15 -20.10 -7.01
N GLY A 42 0.24 -19.40 -6.31
CA GLY A 42 0.04 -17.96 -6.44
C GLY A 42 -1.11 -17.52 -7.37
N LEU A 43 -1.69 -18.42 -8.16
CA LEU A 43 -2.94 -18.13 -8.87
C LEU A 43 -4.11 -18.61 -8.01
N GLY A 44 -4.83 -17.68 -7.40
CA GLY A 44 -6.08 -18.01 -6.70
C GLY A 44 -7.14 -18.49 -7.69
N ILE A 45 -7.16 -19.79 -7.98
CA ILE A 45 -8.11 -20.43 -8.89
C ILE A 45 -9.54 -20.40 -8.32
N ASP A 46 -9.71 -20.17 -7.02
CA ASP A 46 -11.00 -20.17 -6.32
C ASP A 46 -12.03 -19.12 -6.80
N ARG A 47 -11.73 -18.34 -7.84
CA ARG A 47 -12.67 -17.37 -8.44
C ARG A 47 -12.84 -17.48 -9.95
N LEU A 48 -12.30 -18.51 -10.59
CA LEU A 48 -12.38 -18.69 -12.05
C LEU A 48 -13.73 -19.23 -12.54
N ASP A 49 -14.68 -19.52 -11.66
CA ASP A 49 -16.01 -20.02 -12.06
C ASP A 49 -17.07 -18.91 -12.27
N ALA A 50 -16.64 -17.65 -12.32
CA ALA A 50 -17.52 -16.55 -12.72
C ALA A 50 -16.77 -15.61 -13.67
N SER A 51 -17.16 -15.66 -14.95
CA SER A 51 -16.69 -14.80 -16.04
C SER A 51 -15.43 -15.29 -16.74
N LEU A 52 -15.65 -16.22 -17.67
CA LEU A 52 -14.86 -16.37 -18.88
C LEU A 52 -14.98 -15.05 -19.68
N ASP A 53 -14.21 -14.04 -19.28
CA ASP A 53 -13.91 -12.89 -20.13
C ASP A 53 -12.40 -12.72 -20.15
N ASN A 54 -11.86 -12.67 -21.36
CA ASN A 54 -10.54 -13.18 -21.70
C ASN A 54 -9.45 -12.12 -21.45
N SER A 55 -9.52 -11.42 -20.32
CA SER A 55 -8.75 -10.20 -20.04
C SER A 55 -7.94 -10.26 -18.73
N SER A 56 -7.71 -11.45 -18.16
CA SER A 56 -7.00 -11.58 -16.87
C SER A 56 -5.51 -11.95 -16.99
N PHE A 57 -4.95 -12.05 -18.20
CA PHE A 57 -3.50 -12.05 -18.37
C PHE A 57 -2.99 -10.61 -18.21
N GLY A 58 -2.60 -10.23 -16.99
CA GLY A 58 -1.88 -8.98 -16.73
C GLY A 58 -2.46 -8.03 -15.68
N ARG A 59 -3.24 -8.49 -14.68
CA ARG A 59 -3.52 -7.61 -13.53
C ARG A 59 -2.20 -7.36 -12.77
N PRO A 60 -1.73 -6.10 -12.65
CA PRO A 60 -0.51 -5.82 -11.89
C PRO A 60 -0.69 -6.26 -10.43
N LEU A 61 0.37 -6.80 -9.84
CA LEU A 61 0.49 -7.17 -8.41
C LEU A 61 0.15 -6.02 -7.43
N SER A 62 -0.03 -4.80 -7.94
CA SER A 62 -0.17 -3.54 -7.20
C SER A 62 -1.44 -2.76 -7.56
N ALA A 63 -2.43 -3.36 -8.23
CA ALA A 63 -3.68 -2.67 -8.54
C ALA A 63 -4.51 -2.44 -7.26
N GLY A 64 -4.23 -1.35 -6.55
CA GLY A 64 -4.97 -0.92 -5.38
C GLY A 64 -6.47 -0.82 -5.70
N VAL A 65 -7.29 -1.40 -4.82
CA VAL A 65 -8.74 -1.40 -5.00
C VAL A 65 -9.29 -0.14 -4.36
N SER A 66 -9.87 0.73 -5.17
CA SER A 66 -10.64 1.87 -4.67
C SER A 66 -11.87 1.35 -3.93
N PHE A 67 -12.06 1.80 -2.70
CA PHE A 67 -13.26 1.52 -1.93
C PHE A 67 -13.68 2.76 -1.16
N LYS A 68 -14.96 2.81 -0.80
CA LYS A 68 -15.51 3.85 0.06
C LYS A 68 -15.55 3.31 1.49
N PRO A 69 -14.68 3.79 2.41
CA PRO A 69 -14.78 3.42 3.82
C PRO A 69 -16.07 3.96 4.44
N GLU A 70 -16.42 3.42 5.60
CA GLU A 70 -17.47 3.99 6.44
C GLU A 70 -17.12 5.43 6.82
N GLN A 71 -18.12 6.31 6.81
CA GLN A 71 -17.91 7.76 6.99
C GLN A 71 -17.29 8.07 8.36
N ASP A 72 -17.72 7.36 9.41
CA ASP A 72 -17.22 7.56 10.77
C ASP A 72 -15.75 7.13 10.89
N LEU A 73 -15.37 6.04 10.23
CA LEU A 73 -13.98 5.57 10.18
C LEU A 73 -13.09 6.57 9.43
N LEU A 74 -13.58 7.09 8.29
CA LEU A 74 -12.87 8.12 7.52
C LEU A 74 -12.69 9.40 8.34
N TYR A 75 -13.72 9.80 9.09
CA TYR A 75 -13.69 10.95 9.98
C TYR A 75 -12.68 10.76 11.12
N GLN A 76 -12.68 9.60 11.78
CA GLN A 76 -11.71 9.27 12.83
C GLN A 76 -10.27 9.25 12.31
N ALA A 77 -10.03 8.62 11.16
CA ALA A 77 -8.71 8.59 10.54
C ALA A 77 -8.22 10.00 10.18
N TYR A 78 -9.11 10.82 9.62
CA TYR A 78 -8.78 12.21 9.31
C TYR A 78 -8.44 13.02 10.57
N TRP A 79 -9.22 12.88 11.64
CA TRP A 79 -8.92 13.51 12.93
C TRP A 79 -7.56 13.09 13.48
N TYR A 80 -7.23 11.79 13.38
CA TYR A 80 -5.94 11.30 13.82
C TYR A 80 -4.79 11.95 13.05
N VAL A 81 -4.91 12.09 11.73
CA VAL A 81 -3.91 12.79 10.91
C VAL A 81 -3.79 14.25 11.35
N LEU A 82 -4.89 14.97 11.53
CA LEU A 82 -4.87 16.37 11.97
C LEU A 82 -4.17 16.53 13.33
N ALA A 83 -4.54 15.70 14.30
CA ALA A 83 -3.99 15.75 15.66
C ALA A 83 -2.48 15.45 15.73
N ASN A 84 -1.95 14.69 14.77
CA ASN A 84 -0.53 14.31 14.72
C ASN A 84 0.29 15.10 13.70
N THR A 85 -0.32 16.03 12.96
CA THR A 85 0.40 16.85 11.98
C THR A 85 0.96 18.10 12.66
N ILE A 86 2.27 18.32 12.54
CA ILE A 86 2.99 19.44 13.16
C ILE A 86 2.45 20.79 12.64
N ASP A 87 2.25 20.91 11.33
CA ASP A 87 1.74 22.13 10.68
C ASP A 87 0.33 22.52 11.16
N VAL A 88 -0.44 21.58 11.70
CA VAL A 88 -1.82 21.78 12.17
C VAL A 88 -1.88 22.19 13.64
N GLN A 89 -0.84 21.91 14.44
CA GLN A 89 -0.82 22.22 15.88
C GLN A 89 -1.08 23.71 16.21
N PRO A 90 -0.50 24.69 15.48
CA PRO A 90 -0.79 26.10 15.74
C PRO A 90 -2.27 26.43 15.57
N TYR A 91 -2.94 25.79 14.60
CA TYR A 91 -4.37 25.98 14.33
C TYR A 91 -5.24 25.32 15.39
N ILE A 92 -4.83 24.18 15.95
CA ILE A 92 -5.54 23.55 17.08
C ILE A 92 -5.59 24.52 18.26
N ASN A 93 -4.44 25.10 18.63
CA ASN A 93 -4.36 26.06 19.73
C ASN A 93 -5.15 27.35 19.42
N LYS A 94 -4.95 27.92 18.22
CA LYS A 94 -5.69 29.10 17.75
C LYS A 94 -7.20 28.89 17.81
N HIS A 95 -7.71 27.71 17.43
CA HIS A 95 -9.14 27.43 17.50
C HIS A 95 -9.65 27.38 18.93
N VAL A 96 -8.90 26.78 19.86
CA VAL A 96 -9.27 26.75 21.28
C VAL A 96 -9.36 28.18 21.84
N GLU A 97 -8.39 29.04 21.51
CA GLU A 97 -8.41 30.46 21.90
C GLU A 97 -9.62 31.20 21.31
N VAL A 98 -9.93 30.98 20.02
CA VAL A 98 -11.13 31.53 19.36
C VAL A 98 -12.40 31.11 20.10
N LEU A 99 -12.51 29.84 20.50
CA LEU A 99 -13.66 29.35 21.27
C LEU A 99 -13.73 29.97 22.67
N GLN A 100 -12.60 30.14 23.35
CA GLN A 100 -12.55 30.78 24.67
C GLN A 100 -12.98 32.25 24.60
N LEU A 101 -12.56 32.97 23.56
CA LEU A 101 -12.97 34.36 23.33
C LEU A 101 -14.45 34.47 22.95
N LYS A 102 -14.95 33.54 22.13
CA LYS A 102 -16.34 33.52 21.68
C LYS A 102 -17.30 33.14 22.82
N TYR A 103 -16.87 32.30 23.75
CA TYR A 103 -17.68 31.80 24.86
C TYR A 103 -17.00 32.03 26.22
N PRO A 104 -16.87 33.29 26.68
CA PRO A 104 -16.17 33.62 27.93
C PRO A 104 -16.80 32.93 29.15
N ASN A 105 -18.12 32.73 29.14
CA ASN A 105 -18.85 32.05 30.21
C ASN A 105 -18.57 30.53 30.28
N LYS A 106 -17.90 29.96 29.27
CA LYS A 106 -17.60 28.53 29.16
C LYS A 106 -16.11 28.22 29.31
N VAL A 107 -15.26 29.23 29.48
CA VAL A 107 -13.80 29.05 29.59
C VAL A 107 -13.41 28.14 30.75
N LEU A 108 -14.10 28.24 31.90
CA LEU A 108 -13.85 27.36 33.05
C LEU A 108 -14.36 25.92 32.84
N HIS A 109 -15.17 25.69 31.81
CA HIS A 109 -15.71 24.38 31.45
C HIS A 109 -14.87 23.72 30.35
N GLN A 110 -13.65 23.30 30.70
CA GLN A 110 -12.69 22.75 29.74
C GLN A 110 -13.24 21.59 28.90
N LYS A 111 -14.06 20.72 29.50
CA LYS A 111 -14.73 19.62 28.78
C LYS A 111 -15.64 20.13 27.66
N TRP A 112 -16.38 21.20 27.92
CA TRP A 112 -17.28 21.80 26.93
C TRP A 112 -16.49 22.42 25.77
N ILE A 113 -15.40 23.14 26.09
CA ILE A 113 -14.52 23.72 25.08
C ILE A 113 -13.92 22.63 24.18
N GLN A 114 -13.45 21.52 24.77
CA GLN A 114 -12.90 20.42 24.00
C GLN A 114 -13.94 19.76 23.10
N GLU A 115 -15.17 19.58 23.58
CA GLU A 115 -16.24 18.95 22.82
C GLU A 115 -16.69 19.85 21.66
N GLU A 116 -16.79 21.15 21.89
CA GLU A 116 -17.09 22.13 20.84
C GLU A 116 -15.95 22.21 19.82
N HIS A 117 -14.69 22.20 20.27
CA HIS A 117 -13.51 22.12 19.41
C HIS A 117 -13.58 20.89 18.51
N ASN A 118 -13.76 19.70 19.07
CA ASN A 118 -13.81 18.44 18.31
C ASN A 118 -14.94 18.44 17.26
N ARG A 119 -16.04 19.15 17.54
CA ARG A 119 -17.20 19.26 16.65
C ARG A 119 -16.99 20.24 15.50
N THR A 120 -16.29 21.34 15.73
CA THR A 120 -16.25 22.49 14.80
C THR A 120 -14.88 22.75 14.17
N PHE A 121 -13.82 22.13 14.70
CA PHE A 121 -12.45 22.40 14.26
C PHE A 121 -12.22 22.16 12.77
N ILE A 122 -12.73 21.06 12.21
CA ILE A 122 -12.50 20.74 10.79
C ILE A 122 -13.09 21.79 9.86
N SER A 123 -14.33 22.21 10.08
CA SER A 123 -14.97 23.25 9.28
C SER A 123 -14.28 24.59 9.48
N TRP A 124 -13.96 24.92 10.72
CA TRP A 124 -13.25 26.16 11.06
C TRP A 124 -11.86 26.23 10.41
N LEU A 125 -11.08 25.14 10.47
CA LEU A 125 -9.74 25.07 9.87
C LEU A 125 -9.80 25.34 8.36
N ARG A 126 -10.80 24.77 7.68
CA ARG A 126 -11.00 24.98 6.24
C ARG A 126 -11.31 26.45 5.92
N GLU A 127 -12.16 27.09 6.71
CA GLU A 127 -12.53 28.50 6.54
C GLU A 127 -11.36 29.43 6.87
N GLU A 128 -10.62 29.13 7.93
CA GLU A 128 -9.45 29.91 8.36
C GLU A 128 -8.35 29.87 7.29
N VAL A 129 -8.00 28.67 6.81
CA VAL A 129 -7.00 28.51 5.75
C VAL A 129 -7.45 29.18 4.45
N ALA A 130 -8.75 29.10 4.10
CA ALA A 130 -9.27 29.80 2.92
C ALA A 130 -9.15 31.33 3.06
N SER A 131 -9.46 31.87 4.24
CA SER A 131 -9.37 33.31 4.53
C SER A 131 -7.92 33.80 4.51
N GLU A 132 -6.98 33.03 5.06
CA GLU A 132 -5.55 33.39 5.03
C GLU A 132 -4.97 33.37 3.60
N ILE A 133 -5.45 32.49 2.71
CA ILE A 133 -5.07 32.49 1.28
C ILE A 133 -5.54 33.78 0.59
N GLU A 134 -6.78 34.21 0.84
CA GLU A 134 -7.35 35.41 0.22
C GLU A 134 -6.65 36.69 0.65
N MET A 135 -6.14 36.73 1.88
CA MET A 135 -5.50 37.92 2.44
C MET A 135 -4.03 38.10 2.01
N GLU A 136 -3.43 37.19 1.23
CA GLU A 136 -2.00 37.20 0.82
C GLU A 136 -0.99 37.38 1.98
N ASN A 137 -1.44 37.26 3.23
CA ASN A 137 -0.71 37.74 4.40
C ASN A 137 0.32 36.73 4.93
N VAL A 138 0.29 35.47 4.47
CA VAL A 138 1.19 34.40 4.93
C VAL A 138 1.47 33.41 3.80
N GLU A 139 2.73 33.01 3.61
CA GLU A 139 3.08 31.82 2.81
C GLU A 139 2.54 30.57 3.52
N ILE A 140 1.32 30.17 3.18
CA ILE A 140 0.73 28.93 3.70
C ILE A 140 1.39 27.75 3.00
N LEU A 141 1.95 26.83 3.80
CA LEU A 141 2.52 25.59 3.28
C LEU A 141 1.47 24.81 2.49
N ASP A 142 1.84 24.30 1.31
CA ASP A 142 0.91 23.54 0.47
C ASP A 142 0.31 22.33 1.19
N ASN A 143 1.07 21.68 2.08
CA ASN A 143 0.56 20.57 2.91
C ASN A 143 -0.68 20.97 3.71
N LEU A 144 -0.68 22.15 4.34
CA LEU A 144 -1.80 22.61 5.14
C LEU A 144 -3.04 22.86 4.26
N ARG A 145 -2.83 23.41 3.05
CA ARG A 145 -3.92 23.60 2.07
C ARG A 145 -4.56 22.28 1.67
N TRP A 146 -3.77 21.24 1.46
CA TRP A 146 -4.27 19.90 1.12
C TRP A 146 -5.00 19.27 2.29
N ILE A 147 -4.42 19.33 3.48
CA ILE A 147 -5.00 18.74 4.69
C ILE A 147 -6.34 19.40 5.03
N ALA A 148 -6.44 20.73 4.99
CA ALA A 148 -7.66 21.47 5.34
C ALA A 148 -8.86 21.17 4.42
N ARG A 149 -8.63 20.67 3.19
CA ARG A 149 -9.70 20.26 2.27
C ARG A 149 -10.38 18.96 2.68
N GLY A 150 -9.74 18.17 3.53
CA GLY A 150 -10.22 16.88 3.99
C GLY A 150 -9.94 15.72 3.02
N PRO A 151 -10.16 14.48 3.47
CA PRO A 151 -9.85 13.29 2.69
C PRO A 151 -10.84 13.09 1.55
N HIS A 152 -10.37 12.45 0.49
CA HIS A 152 -11.24 12.02 -0.60
C HIS A 152 -12.21 10.91 -0.11
N PRO A 153 -13.49 10.88 -0.54
CA PRO A 153 -14.46 9.89 -0.08
C PRO A 153 -14.11 8.44 -0.44
N PHE A 154 -13.24 8.25 -1.42
CA PHE A 154 -12.71 6.95 -1.83
C PHE A 154 -11.24 6.87 -1.49
N VAL A 155 -10.85 5.77 -0.86
CA VAL A 155 -9.48 5.46 -0.45
C VAL A 155 -9.01 4.23 -1.21
N ILE A 156 -7.72 4.19 -1.55
CA ILE A 156 -7.11 3.05 -2.23
C ILE A 156 -6.65 2.04 -1.18
N LYS A 157 -7.26 0.85 -1.19
CA LYS A 157 -6.76 -0.29 -0.43
C LYS A 157 -5.64 -0.96 -1.21
N MET A 158 -4.41 -0.84 -0.72
CA MET A 158 -3.28 -1.62 -1.21
C MET A 158 -3.31 -2.99 -0.53
N ALA A 159 -3.48 -4.06 -1.30
CA ALA A 159 -3.24 -5.40 -0.82
C ALA A 159 -1.73 -5.67 -0.87
N LEU A 160 -1.01 -5.35 0.19
CA LEU A 160 0.33 -5.87 0.39
C LEU A 160 0.19 -7.36 0.72
N ARG A 161 0.27 -8.22 -0.29
CA ARG A 161 0.50 -9.65 -0.06
C ARG A 161 1.96 -9.74 0.37
N LEU A 162 2.22 -9.75 1.68
CA LEU A 162 3.50 -10.24 2.19
C LEU A 162 3.66 -11.62 1.55
N ALA A 163 4.65 -11.77 0.69
CA ALA A 163 5.13 -13.10 0.36
C ALA A 163 5.51 -13.68 1.72
N GLU A 164 4.78 -14.70 2.15
CA GLU A 164 5.24 -15.61 3.19
C GLU A 164 6.56 -16.17 2.63
N LEU A 165 7.66 -15.53 2.99
CA LEU A 165 8.97 -16.16 2.94
C LEU A 165 8.83 -17.39 3.82
N ASP A 166 8.90 -18.56 3.21
CA ASP A 166 9.04 -19.86 3.86
C ASP A 166 9.97 -19.72 5.07
N THR A 167 9.40 -19.58 6.26
CA THR A 167 10.13 -19.51 7.53
C THR A 167 10.61 -20.88 7.99
N ASP A 168 10.63 -21.89 7.12
CA ASP A 168 11.05 -23.26 7.44
C ASP A 168 12.39 -23.69 6.81
N MET A 169 13.12 -22.80 6.11
CA MET A 169 14.40 -23.17 5.48
C MET A 169 15.63 -22.34 5.91
N LEU A 170 15.62 -21.70 7.08
CA LEU A 170 16.81 -21.03 7.65
C LEU A 170 16.97 -21.23 9.17
N LEU A 171 16.68 -22.43 9.69
CA LEU A 171 17.01 -22.81 11.07
C LEU A 171 18.25 -23.72 11.19
N THR A 172 19.03 -23.86 10.12
CA THR A 172 20.33 -24.56 10.16
C THR A 172 21.41 -23.72 9.50
N GLY A 173 21.88 -22.72 10.22
CA GLY A 173 23.07 -21.98 9.85
C GLY A 173 23.00 -20.55 10.33
N VAL A 174 23.92 -20.21 11.23
CA VAL A 174 24.19 -18.85 11.72
C VAL A 174 23.29 -18.41 12.89
N VAL A 175 23.54 -19.02 14.06
CA VAL A 175 23.39 -18.33 15.34
C VAL A 175 24.79 -18.26 15.96
N VAL A 176 25.38 -17.08 15.81
CA VAL A 176 26.15 -16.32 16.81
C VAL A 176 27.43 -16.96 17.38
N GLU A 177 28.57 -16.51 16.87
CA GLU A 177 29.71 -16.13 17.73
C GLU A 177 30.22 -14.75 17.26
N ALA A 178 29.86 -13.72 18.03
CA ALA A 178 30.48 -12.40 18.16
C ALA A 178 29.60 -11.64 19.17
N ASP A 179 30.06 -10.97 20.21
CA ASP A 179 31.34 -10.83 20.91
C ASP A 179 30.89 -10.19 22.24
N ILE A 180 31.42 -10.62 23.37
CA ILE A 180 31.40 -9.80 24.58
C ILE A 180 32.86 -9.68 25.02
N GLU A 181 33.49 -8.59 24.60
CA GLU A 181 34.64 -8.01 25.28
C GLU A 181 34.23 -7.70 26.73
N GLU A 182 34.80 -8.43 27.69
CA GLU A 182 34.93 -7.94 29.06
C GLU A 182 36.34 -7.40 29.26
N ASP A 183 36.39 -6.11 29.55
CA ASP A 183 37.57 -5.34 29.93
C ASP A 183 38.33 -5.98 31.12
N GLU A 184 39.59 -6.36 30.89
CA GLU A 184 40.58 -6.44 31.97
C GLU A 184 41.12 -5.03 32.25
N VAL A 185 40.88 -4.47 33.45
CA VAL A 185 41.91 -3.76 34.24
C VAL A 185 41.49 -3.72 35.72
N SER A 186 42.20 -4.46 36.59
CA SER A 186 42.93 -3.91 37.74
C SER A 186 43.45 -5.03 38.66
N ASN A 187 44.77 -5.16 38.67
CA ASN A 187 45.56 -5.62 39.80
C ASN A 187 46.29 -4.39 40.36
#